data_AF-A0A7Y6IK93-F1
#
_entry.id   AF-A0A7Y6IK93-F1
#
_cell.length_a   1.000
_cell.length_b   1.000
_cell.length_c   1.000
_cell.angle_alpha   90.00
_cell.angle_beta   90.00
_cell.angle_gamma   90.00
#
_symmetry.space_group_name_H-M   'P 1'
#
loop_
_entity.id
_entity.type
_entity.pdbx_description
1 polymer ?
#
loop_
_entity_poly.entity_id
_entity_poly.type
_entity_poly.pdbx_seq_one_letter_code
_entity_poly.pdbx_strand_id
1 'polypeptide(L)'
;MAHRTPVGGVPVQFRRSAGDRKPLLGQVARPGGDPRSRPSGGDHDAGRADGRLCHGGLRYVARVLKVRVTGVLIEDDRILLLDQDTDTGRTWSLPGGKVEHGEPLNAALAREMREETGVEVNVGRLLYLCDHLPGGDTHVVHITFEATRTGGSLGAIDEGADTRPIRGVRFVPIGDLPSLGFSRRFTELAQAGFPEAGSYMGAKSNIGL
;
A
#
# COMPACT_ATOMS: atom_id res chain seq x y z
N MET A 1 -32.91 36.73 4.20
CA MET A 1 -33.71 35.49 4.08
C MET A 1 -32.96 34.56 3.14
N ALA A 2 -32.34 33.50 3.66
CA ALA A 2 -31.63 32.50 2.86
C ALA A 2 -32.18 31.14 3.24
N HIS A 3 -32.85 30.49 2.30
CA HIS A 3 -33.43 29.16 2.45
C HIS A 3 -32.30 28.12 2.51
N ARG A 4 -32.22 27.39 3.62
CA ARG A 4 -31.46 26.15 3.73
C ARG A 4 -32.30 25.01 3.17
N THR A 5 -31.83 24.35 2.12
CA THR A 5 -32.38 23.09 1.64
C THR A 5 -31.74 21.94 2.42
N PRO A 6 -32.51 21.00 3.00
CA PRO A 6 -31.94 19.84 3.67
C PRO A 6 -31.51 18.78 2.65
N VAL A 7 -30.30 18.24 2.81
CA VAL A 7 -29.80 17.12 2.02
C VAL A 7 -30.45 15.85 2.55
N GLY A 8 -31.29 15.21 1.72
CA GLY A 8 -31.94 13.94 2.04
C GLY A 8 -30.93 12.80 2.10
N GLY A 9 -30.89 12.09 3.24
CA GLY A 9 -30.13 10.86 3.39
C GLY A 9 -30.72 9.74 2.53
N VAL A 10 -29.87 9.06 1.77
CA VAL A 10 -30.23 7.83 1.04
C VAL A 10 -30.15 6.66 2.03
N PRO A 11 -31.25 5.92 2.31
CA PRO A 11 -31.19 4.76 3.18
C PRO A 11 -30.53 3.57 2.47
N VAL A 12 -29.36 3.15 2.93
CA VAL A 12 -28.70 1.92 2.49
C VAL A 12 -29.40 0.73 3.14
N GLN A 13 -30.24 0.01 2.38
CA GLN A 13 -30.85 -1.23 2.83
C GLN A 13 -29.85 -2.39 2.71
N PHE A 14 -29.43 -2.97 3.84
CA PHE A 14 -28.71 -4.24 3.87
C PHE A 14 -29.69 -5.39 3.59
N ARG A 15 -29.70 -5.91 2.35
CA ARG A 15 -30.27 -7.24 2.09
C ARG A 15 -29.34 -8.30 2.65
N ARG A 16 -29.76 -8.98 3.72
CA ARG A 16 -29.16 -10.25 4.14
C ARG A 16 -29.49 -11.30 3.08
N SER A 17 -28.48 -11.77 2.36
CA SER A 17 -28.62 -12.95 1.50
C SER A 17 -28.56 -14.19 2.38
N ALA A 18 -29.63 -15.00 2.32
CA ALA A 18 -29.70 -16.31 2.95
C ALA A 18 -28.77 -17.28 2.21
N GLY A 19 -27.78 -17.82 2.92
CA GLY A 19 -26.81 -18.75 2.34
C GLY A 19 -25.71 -19.17 3.31
N ASP A 20 -26.03 -19.34 4.59
CA ASP A 20 -25.11 -19.95 5.56
C ASP A 20 -25.00 -21.46 5.27
N ARG A 21 -23.90 -21.88 4.65
CA ARG A 21 -23.44 -23.27 4.72
C ARG A 21 -21.95 -23.28 5.07
N LYS A 22 -21.68 -23.47 6.37
CA LYS A 22 -20.38 -23.90 6.90
C LYS A 22 -19.93 -25.19 6.16
N PRO A 23 -18.68 -25.30 5.72
CA PRO A 23 -18.12 -26.61 5.46
C PRO A 23 -17.77 -27.28 6.79
N LEU A 24 -18.35 -28.47 6.99
CA LEU A 24 -18.05 -29.41 8.07
C LEU A 24 -16.58 -29.82 8.00
N LEU A 25 -15.89 -29.68 9.13
CA LEU A 25 -14.56 -30.22 9.38
C LEU A 25 -14.66 -31.75 9.34
N GLY A 26 -14.28 -32.36 8.21
CA GLY A 26 -14.21 -33.80 8.06
C GLY A 26 -13.09 -34.39 8.92
N GLN A 27 -13.46 -35.14 9.95
CA GLN A 27 -12.54 -35.99 10.71
C GLN A 27 -12.01 -37.09 9.79
N VAL A 28 -10.70 -37.11 9.56
CA VAL A 28 -10.02 -38.25 8.92
C VAL A 28 -9.70 -39.27 10.01
N ALA A 29 -10.32 -40.43 9.91
CA ALA A 29 -10.07 -41.60 10.74
C ALA A 29 -8.62 -42.09 10.56
N ARG A 30 -7.93 -42.36 11.68
CA ARG A 30 -6.62 -43.04 11.69
C ARG A 30 -6.84 -44.56 11.77
N PRO A 31 -6.17 -45.38 10.95
CA PRO A 31 -6.11 -46.81 11.20
C PRO A 31 -5.14 -47.11 12.35
N GLY A 32 -5.50 -48.10 13.16
CA GLY A 32 -4.84 -48.45 14.42
C GLY A 32 -3.38 -48.95 14.28
N GLY A 33 -2.61 -48.71 15.34
CA GLY A 33 -1.30 -49.28 15.58
C GLY A 33 -1.12 -49.55 17.07
N ASP A 34 -0.88 -50.82 17.41
CA ASP A 34 -0.61 -51.37 18.75
C ASP A 34 0.75 -50.86 19.29
N PRO A 35 0.93 -50.63 20.62
CA PRO A 35 2.11 -50.00 21.16
C PRO A 35 3.10 -51.04 21.67
N ARG A 36 4.33 -51.06 21.12
CA ARG A 36 5.59 -51.40 21.81
C ARG A 36 6.76 -51.48 20.83
N SER A 37 7.67 -50.51 20.88
CA SER A 37 9.14 -50.69 20.90
C SER A 37 9.87 -49.40 20.50
N ARG A 38 10.63 -48.82 21.45
CA ARG A 38 11.69 -47.83 21.17
C ARG A 38 12.88 -48.52 20.51
N PRO A 39 13.68 -47.80 19.70
CA PRO A 39 15.06 -47.64 20.12
C PRO A 39 15.63 -46.22 19.93
N SER A 40 16.79 -46.06 20.53
CA SER A 40 17.64 -44.91 20.79
C SER A 40 18.49 -44.41 19.62
N GLY A 41 18.81 -43.11 19.65
CA GLY A 41 20.13 -42.56 19.29
C GLY A 41 20.24 -41.84 17.93
N GLY A 42 20.80 -40.63 17.94
CA GLY A 42 21.45 -40.00 16.79
C GLY A 42 21.13 -38.51 16.59
N ASP A 43 22.02 -37.63 17.07
CA ASP A 43 22.11 -36.22 16.67
C ASP A 43 22.37 -36.08 15.17
N HIS A 44 21.63 -35.21 14.49
CA HIS A 44 22.11 -34.49 13.30
C HIS A 44 21.37 -33.16 13.12
N ASP A 45 22.17 -32.10 13.14
CA ASP A 45 21.92 -30.75 12.66
C ASP A 45 21.48 -30.74 11.18
N ALA A 46 20.42 -30.01 10.84
CA ALA A 46 20.23 -29.33 9.55
C ALA A 46 18.85 -28.65 9.44
N GLY A 47 18.86 -27.36 9.07
CA GLY A 47 18.05 -26.91 7.93
C GLY A 47 16.73 -26.19 8.22
N ARG A 48 16.83 -24.87 8.30
CA ARG A 48 15.79 -23.87 8.02
C ARG A 48 14.86 -24.31 6.88
N ALA A 49 13.59 -24.56 7.20
CA ALA A 49 12.58 -24.95 6.23
C ALA A 49 12.20 -23.77 5.31
N ASP A 50 12.69 -23.79 4.07
CA ASP A 50 12.19 -22.99 2.96
C ASP A 50 10.84 -23.57 2.49
N GLY A 51 9.87 -22.69 2.25
CA GLY A 51 8.44 -22.99 2.13
C GLY A 51 8.02 -23.70 0.85
N ARG A 52 8.46 -24.96 0.65
CA ARG A 52 7.90 -25.85 -0.38
C ARG A 52 6.93 -26.84 0.23
N LEU A 53 5.65 -26.52 0.16
CA LEU A 53 4.59 -27.52 0.28
C LEU A 53 4.34 -28.14 -1.11
N CYS A 54 4.98 -29.28 -1.36
CA CYS A 54 4.69 -30.13 -2.51
C CYS A 54 3.65 -31.20 -2.08
N HIS A 55 2.40 -31.02 -2.46
CA HIS A 55 1.39 -32.09 -2.45
C HIS A 55 0.69 -32.11 -3.82
N GLY A 56 0.95 -33.17 -4.60
CA GLY A 56 0.17 -33.54 -5.78
C GLY A 56 0.21 -32.57 -6.96
N GLY A 57 1.33 -32.48 -7.69
CA GLY A 57 1.40 -32.13 -9.12
C GLY A 57 0.82 -30.79 -9.63
N LEU A 58 0.09 -30.04 -8.81
CA LEU A 58 -0.44 -28.73 -9.14
C LEU A 58 0.64 -27.69 -8.85
N ARG A 59 1.13 -27.06 -9.90
CA ARG A 59 1.96 -25.86 -9.79
C ARG A 59 1.04 -24.72 -9.35
N TYR A 60 0.89 -24.52 -8.04
CA TYR A 60 0.23 -23.33 -7.50
C TYR A 60 1.11 -22.12 -7.83
N VAL A 61 0.75 -21.40 -8.89
CA VAL A 61 1.27 -20.07 -9.14
C VAL A 61 0.57 -19.16 -8.15
N ALA A 62 1.25 -18.87 -7.04
CA ALA A 62 0.76 -17.93 -6.05
C ALA A 62 0.70 -16.56 -6.72
N ARG A 63 -0.52 -16.08 -7.01
CA ARG A 63 -0.74 -14.71 -7.45
C ARG A 63 -0.37 -13.79 -6.30
N VAL A 64 0.59 -12.90 -6.54
CA VAL A 64 1.12 -11.97 -5.54
C VAL A 64 0.37 -10.65 -5.68
N LEU A 65 -0.51 -10.35 -4.73
CA LEU A 65 -1.07 -9.02 -4.57
C LEU A 65 -0.11 -8.19 -3.70
N LYS A 66 0.37 -7.07 -4.24
CA LYS A 66 1.20 -6.11 -3.51
C LYS A 66 0.39 -4.85 -3.26
N VAL A 67 0.41 -4.36 -2.03
CA VAL A 67 -0.23 -3.10 -1.66
C VAL A 67 0.84 -2.06 -1.39
N ARG A 68 0.66 -0.87 -1.98
CA ARG A 68 1.52 0.30 -1.77
C ARG A 68 0.68 1.48 -1.33
N VAL A 69 1.24 2.27 -0.44
CA VAL A 69 0.66 3.55 0.01
C VAL A 69 1.51 4.70 -0.48
N THR A 70 0.88 5.84 -0.72
CA THR A 70 1.55 7.07 -1.13
C THR A 70 0.94 8.25 -0.39
N GLY A 71 1.80 9.14 0.13
CA GLY A 71 1.40 10.33 0.85
C GLY A 71 1.44 11.56 -0.04
N VAL A 72 0.38 12.36 -0.01
CA VAL A 72 0.37 13.72 -0.56
C VAL A 72 0.27 14.68 0.61
N LEU A 73 1.40 15.32 0.94
CA LEU A 73 1.48 16.39 1.93
C LEU A 73 1.63 17.72 1.18
N ILE A 74 0.66 18.62 1.36
CA ILE A 74 0.66 19.95 0.75
C ILE A 74 0.65 21.01 1.86
N GLU A 75 1.59 21.95 1.79
CA GLU A 75 1.71 23.11 2.68
C GLU A 75 2.03 24.34 1.82
N ASP A 76 1.28 25.43 1.98
CA ASP A 76 1.50 26.70 1.26
C ASP A 76 1.66 26.56 -0.28
N ASP A 77 0.75 25.82 -0.92
CA ASP A 77 0.78 25.49 -2.37
C ASP A 77 2.06 24.75 -2.83
N ARG A 78 2.74 24.09 -1.90
CA ARG A 78 3.90 23.25 -2.16
C ARG A 78 3.63 21.82 -1.73
N ILE A 79 4.09 20.87 -2.53
CA ILE A 79 3.96 19.44 -2.28
C ILE A 79 5.30 18.85 -1.85
N LEU A 80 5.28 17.95 -0.86
CA LEU A 80 6.46 17.25 -0.39
C LEU A 80 6.90 16.17 -1.40
N LEU A 81 8.16 16.23 -1.83
CA LEU A 81 8.76 15.29 -2.77
C LEU A 81 10.12 14.77 -2.27
N LEU A 82 10.45 13.57 -2.72
CA LEU A 82 11.74 12.90 -2.55
C LEU A 82 12.56 13.04 -3.82
N ASP A 83 13.80 13.51 -3.69
CA ASP A 83 14.80 13.51 -4.75
C ASP A 83 15.45 12.12 -4.80
N GLN A 84 14.88 11.22 -5.62
CA GLN A 84 15.34 9.85 -5.77
C GLN A 84 15.09 9.36 -7.20
N ASP A 85 15.90 8.42 -7.67
CA ASP A 85 15.68 7.83 -8.98
C ASP A 85 14.48 6.89 -8.97
N THR A 86 13.65 7.02 -10.00
CA THR A 86 12.48 6.17 -10.21
C THR A 86 12.69 5.21 -11.37
N ASP A 87 11.92 4.10 -11.40
CA ASP A 87 11.94 3.15 -12.53
C ASP A 87 11.51 3.81 -13.85
N THR A 88 10.86 4.98 -13.76
CA THR A 88 10.42 5.79 -14.90
C THR A 88 11.48 6.77 -15.41
N GLY A 89 12.69 6.79 -14.82
CA GLY A 89 13.75 7.74 -15.18
C GLY A 89 13.56 9.16 -14.64
N ARG A 90 12.53 9.40 -13.83
CA ARG A 90 12.35 10.65 -13.06
C ARG A 90 13.25 10.64 -11.83
N THR A 91 13.70 11.81 -11.43
CA THR A 91 14.53 12.05 -10.24
C THR A 91 13.72 12.50 -9.03
N TRP A 92 12.40 12.53 -9.15
CA TRP A 92 11.48 12.97 -8.09
C TRP A 92 10.31 12.01 -7.94
N SER A 93 9.92 11.73 -6.69
CA SER A 93 8.76 10.92 -6.37
C SER A 93 8.02 11.44 -5.14
N LEU A 94 6.77 10.99 -5.00
CA LEU A 94 6.02 11.15 -3.75
C LEU A 94 6.55 10.15 -2.70
N PRO A 95 6.51 10.50 -1.41
CA PRO A 95 6.82 9.58 -0.33
C PRO A 95 5.78 8.46 -0.19
N GLY A 96 6.24 7.29 0.20
CA GLY A 96 5.43 6.11 0.45
C GLY A 96 6.06 4.82 -0.09
N GLY A 97 5.63 3.70 0.47
CA GLY A 97 6.24 2.42 0.18
C GLY A 97 5.26 1.26 0.22
N LYS A 98 5.80 0.09 0.58
CA LYS A 98 5.05 -1.15 0.64
C LYS A 98 4.33 -1.22 1.98
N VAL A 99 3.12 -1.78 1.96
CA VAL A 99 2.44 -2.15 3.20
C VAL A 99 2.98 -3.50 3.65
N GLU A 100 3.45 -3.59 4.90
CA GLU A 100 3.94 -4.83 5.47
C GLU A 100 2.78 -5.77 5.83
N HIS A 101 3.09 -7.07 5.97
CA HIS A 101 2.07 -8.06 6.28
C HIS A 101 1.47 -7.83 7.67
N GLY A 102 0.15 -7.63 7.73
CA GLY A 102 -0.57 -7.33 8.97
C GLY A 102 -0.53 -5.86 9.38
N GLU A 103 0.08 -4.99 8.58
CA GLU A 103 0.19 -3.56 8.84
C GLU A 103 -1.05 -2.79 8.34
N PRO A 104 -1.69 -1.95 9.18
CA PRO A 104 -2.74 -1.03 8.73
C PRO A 104 -2.21 0.00 7.72
N LEU A 105 -3.01 0.38 6.71
CA LEU A 105 -2.59 1.34 5.67
C LEU A 105 -2.11 2.68 6.22
N ASN A 106 -2.78 3.19 7.26
CA ASN A 106 -2.41 4.44 7.92
C ASN A 106 -1.09 4.31 8.69
N ALA A 107 -0.84 3.15 9.31
CA ALA A 107 0.41 2.88 10.00
C ALA A 107 1.56 2.76 9.00
N ALA A 108 1.35 2.04 7.89
CA ALA A 108 2.32 1.93 6.80
C ALA A 108 2.70 3.31 6.25
N LEU A 109 1.71 4.16 5.95
CA LEU A 109 2.01 5.48 5.41
C LEU A 109 2.72 6.37 6.45
N ALA A 110 2.29 6.36 7.72
CA ALA A 110 2.95 7.14 8.75
C ALA A 110 4.42 6.71 8.97
N ARG A 111 4.68 5.39 8.92
CA ARG A 111 6.03 4.81 8.98
C ARG A 111 6.89 5.31 7.82
N GLU A 112 6.42 5.11 6.59
CA GLU A 112 7.13 5.52 5.37
C GLU A 112 7.41 7.04 5.34
N MET A 113 6.43 7.86 5.71
CA MET A 113 6.61 9.31 5.79
C MET A 113 7.70 9.68 6.78
N ARG A 114 7.73 9.04 7.95
CA ARG A 114 8.78 9.29 8.96
C ARG A 114 10.16 8.83 8.46
N GLU A 115 10.25 7.62 7.90
CA GLU A 115 11.52 7.04 7.43
C GLU A 115 12.10 7.83 6.27
N GLU A 116 11.30 8.15 5.25
CA GLU A 116 11.78 8.78 4.01
C GLU A 116 11.96 10.30 4.12
N THR A 117 11.22 10.96 5.02
CA THR A 117 11.15 12.43 5.06
C THR A 117 11.50 13.04 6.40
N GLY A 118 11.49 12.25 7.48
CA GLY A 118 11.62 12.73 8.86
C GLY A 118 10.38 13.41 9.44
N VAL A 119 9.27 13.50 8.68
CA VAL A 119 8.04 14.16 9.13
C VAL A 119 7.05 13.16 9.74
N GLU A 120 6.38 13.58 10.80
CA GLU A 120 5.29 12.82 11.41
C GLU A 120 3.96 13.33 10.86
N VAL A 121 3.08 12.44 10.42
CA VAL A 121 1.83 12.81 9.76
C VAL A 121 0.61 12.11 10.33
N ASN A 122 -0.53 12.80 10.27
CA ASN A 122 -1.83 12.17 10.33
C ASN A 122 -2.29 11.80 8.90
N VAL A 123 -2.79 10.59 8.73
CA VAL A 123 -3.31 10.11 7.44
C VAL A 123 -4.77 10.52 7.30
N GLY A 124 -5.04 11.36 6.31
CA GLY A 124 -6.35 11.94 6.02
C GLY A 124 -7.18 11.09 5.06
N ARG A 125 -7.96 11.77 4.21
CA ARG A 125 -8.85 11.10 3.26
C ARG A 125 -8.08 10.36 2.17
N LEU A 126 -8.69 9.30 1.66
CA LEU A 126 -8.27 8.63 0.44
C LEU A 126 -8.41 9.62 -0.74
N LEU A 127 -7.33 9.87 -1.46
CA LEU A 127 -7.35 10.70 -2.66
C LEU A 127 -7.75 9.85 -3.87
N TYR A 128 -7.02 8.77 -4.12
CA TYR A 128 -7.36 7.86 -5.21
C TYR A 128 -6.73 6.48 -5.03
N LEU A 129 -7.30 5.51 -5.74
CA LEU A 129 -6.77 4.17 -5.89
C LEU A 129 -6.45 3.92 -7.37
N CYS A 130 -5.31 3.32 -7.65
CA CYS A 130 -4.97 2.83 -8.98
C CYS A 130 -4.25 1.50 -8.87
N ASP A 131 -4.19 0.76 -9.98
CA ASP A 131 -3.50 -0.51 -10.02
C ASP A 131 -2.52 -0.62 -11.18
N HIS A 132 -1.61 -1.57 -11.09
CA HIS A 132 -0.64 -1.84 -12.13
C HIS A 132 -0.34 -3.34 -12.20
N LEU A 133 -0.32 -3.85 -13.42
CA LEU A 133 -0.01 -5.23 -13.76
C LEU A 133 1.36 -5.25 -14.46
N PRO A 134 2.48 -5.36 -13.73
CA PRO A 134 3.83 -5.34 -14.31
C PRO A 134 4.15 -6.58 -15.18
N GLY A 135 3.25 -7.54 -15.26
CA GLY A 135 3.52 -8.87 -15.81
C GLY A 135 3.98 -9.84 -14.74
N GLY A 136 4.01 -11.13 -15.10
CA GLY A 136 4.06 -12.22 -14.12
C GLY A 136 2.77 -12.27 -13.28
N ASP A 137 2.68 -13.21 -12.35
CA ASP A 137 1.49 -13.36 -11.48
C ASP A 137 1.40 -12.26 -10.40
N THR A 138 1.83 -11.03 -10.69
CA THR A 138 1.87 -9.89 -9.75
C THR A 138 0.84 -8.83 -10.11
N HIS A 139 0.06 -8.42 -9.11
CA HIS A 139 -0.86 -7.27 -9.18
C HIS A 139 -0.49 -6.27 -8.10
N VAL A 140 -0.25 -5.02 -8.47
CA VAL A 140 0.08 -3.96 -7.51
C VAL A 140 -1.08 -3.00 -7.39
N VAL A 141 -1.57 -2.78 -6.16
CA VAL A 141 -2.57 -1.77 -5.83
C VAL A 141 -1.87 -0.61 -5.13
N HIS A 142 -2.04 0.59 -5.68
CA HIS A 142 -1.53 1.85 -5.15
C HIS A 142 -2.67 2.66 -4.55
N ILE A 143 -2.51 3.03 -3.28
CA ILE A 143 -3.51 3.76 -2.50
C ILE A 143 -2.88 5.08 -2.06
N THR A 144 -3.39 6.20 -2.56
CA THR A 144 -2.84 7.52 -2.26
C THR A 144 -3.72 8.24 -1.24
N PHE A 145 -3.12 8.71 -0.15
CA PHE A 145 -3.81 9.46 0.89
C PHE A 145 -3.31 10.90 0.98
N GLU A 146 -4.20 11.77 1.42
CA GLU A 146 -3.82 13.07 1.94
C GLU A 146 -3.10 12.88 3.28
N ALA A 147 -2.01 13.60 3.48
CA ALA A 147 -1.28 13.61 4.75
C ALA A 147 -1.29 15.03 5.32
N THR A 148 -1.39 15.13 6.63
CA THR A 148 -1.24 16.40 7.36
C THR A 148 -0.09 16.27 8.32
N ARG A 149 0.88 17.18 8.25
CA ARG A 149 2.02 17.18 9.18
C ARG A 149 1.54 17.47 10.59
N THR A 150 2.03 16.68 11.53
CA THR A 150 1.76 16.79 12.97
C THR A 150 3.02 17.03 13.78
N GLY A 151 4.20 16.73 13.21
CA GLY A 151 5.48 16.86 13.88
C GLY A 151 6.65 16.48 12.97
N GLY A 152 7.75 16.08 13.59
CA GLY A 152 8.99 15.68 12.92
C GLY A 152 9.79 16.84 12.31
N SER A 153 11.00 16.52 11.85
CA SER A 153 11.95 17.45 11.24
C SER A 153 12.29 17.00 9.84
N LEU A 154 12.04 17.87 8.85
CA LEU A 154 12.28 17.59 7.45
C LEU A 154 13.75 17.19 7.21
N GLY A 155 13.98 16.05 6.56
CA GLY A 155 15.31 15.56 6.23
C GLY A 155 16.02 14.76 7.34
N ALA A 156 15.35 14.52 8.48
CA ALA A 156 15.79 13.52 9.46
C ALA A 156 15.42 12.11 8.96
N ILE A 157 16.04 11.71 7.85
CA ILE A 157 15.77 10.45 7.15
C ILE A 157 16.37 9.29 7.95
N ASP A 158 15.59 8.23 8.13
CA ASP A 158 16.06 6.95 8.65
C ASP A 158 16.28 6.01 7.45
N GLU A 159 17.52 5.56 7.23
CA GLU A 159 17.85 4.70 6.09
C GLU A 159 17.27 3.29 6.31
N GLY A 160 16.03 3.08 5.85
CA GLY A 160 15.35 1.78 5.86
C GLY A 160 15.87 0.82 4.78
N ALA A 161 15.66 -0.49 5.00
CA ALA A 161 16.16 -1.57 4.14
C ALA A 161 15.56 -1.64 2.73
N ASP A 162 14.47 -0.91 2.46
CA ASP A 162 13.71 -0.95 1.20
C ASP A 162 13.69 0.41 0.45
N THR A 163 14.40 1.40 0.99
CA THR A 163 14.44 2.76 0.45
C THR A 163 15.52 2.90 -0.62
N ARG A 164 15.16 3.47 -1.77
CA ARG A 164 16.17 3.94 -2.73
C ARG A 164 16.97 5.07 -2.09
N PRO A 165 18.21 5.33 -2.53
CA PRO A 165 18.97 6.47 -2.01
C PRO A 165 18.20 7.78 -2.23
N ILE A 166 17.74 8.38 -1.14
CA ILE A 166 17.07 9.69 -1.14
C ILE A 166 18.16 10.75 -1.06
N ARG A 167 18.36 11.49 -2.15
CA ARG A 167 19.31 12.61 -2.23
C ARG A 167 18.84 13.84 -1.47
N GLY A 168 17.53 13.94 -1.23
CA GLY A 168 16.95 15.03 -0.46
C GLY A 168 15.43 15.00 -0.41
N VAL A 169 14.87 15.82 0.47
CA VAL A 169 13.43 15.93 0.72
C VAL A 169 13.06 17.40 0.63
N ARG A 170 12.12 17.77 -0.24
CA ARG A 170 11.81 19.18 -0.52
C ARG A 170 10.32 19.42 -0.73
N PHE A 171 9.84 20.56 -0.25
CA PHE A 171 8.57 21.13 -0.65
C PHE A 171 8.74 21.91 -1.94
N VAL A 172 8.09 21.44 -3.00
CA VAL A 172 8.16 22.01 -4.34
C VAL A 172 6.83 22.69 -4.68
N PRO A 173 6.81 23.90 -5.28
CA PRO A 173 5.59 24.50 -5.77
C PRO A 173 4.82 23.54 -6.69
N ILE A 174 3.51 23.39 -6.47
CA ILE A 174 2.71 22.46 -7.28
C ILE A 174 2.79 22.80 -8.78
N GLY A 175 2.94 24.08 -9.13
CA GLY A 175 3.12 24.52 -10.52
C GLY A 175 4.39 24.01 -11.20
N ASP A 176 5.41 23.61 -10.44
CA ASP A 176 6.70 23.15 -10.98
C ASP A 176 6.71 21.63 -11.27
N LEU A 177 5.68 20.89 -10.82
CA LEU A 177 5.56 19.43 -11.00
C LEU A 177 5.81 18.96 -12.44
N PRO A 178 5.31 19.62 -13.51
CA PRO A 178 5.58 19.20 -14.88
C PRO A 178 7.08 19.21 -15.23
N SER A 179 7.83 20.19 -14.72
CA SER A 179 9.29 20.27 -14.95
C SER A 179 10.07 19.15 -14.26
N LEU A 180 9.47 18.53 -13.22
CA LEU A 180 10.03 17.41 -12.48
C LEU A 180 9.58 16.04 -13.03
N GLY A 181 8.88 16.02 -14.17
CA GLY A 181 8.42 14.81 -14.85
C GLY A 181 7.08 14.27 -14.35
N PHE A 182 6.35 15.00 -13.51
CA PHE A 182 4.96 14.63 -13.19
C PHE A 182 4.04 14.99 -14.35
N SER A 183 2.97 14.21 -14.52
CA SER A 183 2.00 14.51 -15.57
C SER A 183 1.25 15.81 -15.29
N ARG A 184 0.78 16.43 -16.38
CA ARG A 184 -0.14 17.56 -16.31
C ARG A 184 -1.40 17.21 -15.52
N ARG A 185 -1.93 15.99 -15.70
CA ARG A 185 -3.12 15.51 -14.98
C ARG A 185 -2.91 15.50 -13.47
N PHE A 186 -1.76 14.97 -13.00
CA PHE A 186 -1.46 14.95 -11.56
C PHE A 186 -1.31 16.38 -11.01
N THR A 187 -0.67 17.26 -11.78
CA THR A 187 -0.52 18.68 -11.42
C THR A 187 -1.89 19.36 -11.26
N GLU A 188 -2.79 19.17 -12.23
CA GLU A 188 -4.16 19.72 -12.19
C GLU A 188 -4.96 19.18 -11.00
N LEU A 189 -4.83 17.87 -10.69
CA LEU A 189 -5.47 17.27 -9.52
C LEU A 189 -4.97 17.87 -8.21
N ALA A 190 -3.66 18.10 -8.08
CA ALA A 190 -3.06 18.70 -6.91
C ALA A 190 -3.50 20.17 -6.74
N GLN A 191 -3.50 20.96 -7.82
CA GLN A 191 -3.99 22.35 -7.80
C GLN A 191 -5.47 22.47 -7.45
N ALA A 192 -6.29 21.50 -7.90
CA ALA A 192 -7.72 21.47 -7.61
C ALA A 192 -8.05 20.89 -6.21
N GLY A 193 -7.04 20.49 -5.43
CA GLY A 193 -7.26 19.89 -4.09
C GLY A 193 -7.96 18.53 -4.13
N PHE A 194 -7.77 17.78 -5.22
CA PHE A 194 -8.33 16.44 -5.44
C PHE A 194 -9.87 16.39 -5.28
N PRO A 195 -10.63 17.01 -6.20
CA PRO A 195 -12.09 17.13 -6.08
C PRO A 195 -12.83 15.79 -6.11
N GLU A 196 -12.26 14.77 -6.76
CA GLU A 196 -12.81 13.41 -6.87
C GLU A 196 -12.18 12.45 -5.83
N ALA A 197 -11.79 12.97 -4.66
CA ALA A 197 -11.19 12.18 -3.60
C ALA A 197 -12.01 10.92 -3.29
N GLY A 198 -11.34 9.76 -3.25
CA GLY A 198 -11.94 8.44 -3.02
C GLY A 198 -12.20 7.64 -4.29
N SER A 199 -11.80 8.16 -5.46
CA SER A 199 -12.06 7.53 -6.75
C SER A 199 -11.03 6.48 -7.16
N TYR A 200 -11.49 5.46 -7.90
CA TYR A 200 -10.62 4.56 -8.64
C TYR A 200 -10.26 5.18 -10.00
N MET A 201 -8.96 5.25 -10.29
CA MET A 201 -8.43 5.95 -11.47
C MET A 201 -8.01 5.00 -12.60
N GLY A 202 -8.27 3.71 -12.47
CA GLY A 202 -7.79 2.71 -13.42
C GLY A 202 -6.31 2.39 -13.23
N ALA A 203 -5.64 2.06 -14.35
CA ALA A 203 -4.22 1.80 -14.36
C ALA A 203 -3.42 3.01 -13.86
N LYS A 204 -2.32 2.75 -13.13
CA LYS A 204 -1.41 3.80 -12.61
C LYS A 204 -0.91 4.77 -13.68
N SER A 205 -0.75 4.31 -14.92
CA SER A 205 -0.40 5.17 -16.07
C SER A 205 -1.42 6.29 -16.34
N ASN A 206 -2.68 6.12 -15.95
CA ASN A 206 -3.74 7.09 -16.20
C ASN A 206 -3.54 8.39 -15.40
N ILE A 207 -2.88 8.32 -14.25
CA ILE A 207 -2.55 9.49 -13.40
C ILE A 207 -1.14 10.03 -13.68
N GLY A 208 -0.36 9.31 -14.50
CA GLY A 208 0.99 9.71 -14.89
C GLY A 208 1.98 9.75 -13.70
N LEU A 209 1.88 8.75 -12.84
CA LEU A 209 2.81 8.41 -11.76
C LEU A 209 3.49 7.06 -11.99
#